data_AF-A0A9P5VKE8-F1
#
_entry.id   AF-A0A9P5VKE8-F1
#
_cell.length_a   1.000
_cell.length_b   1.000
_cell.length_c   1.000
_cell.angle_alpha   90.00
_cell.angle_beta   90.00
_cell.angle_gamma   90.00
#
_symmetry.space_group_name_H-M   'P 1'
#
loop_
_entity.id
_entity.type
_entity.pdbx_description
1 polymer ?
#
loop_
_entity_poly.entity_id
_entity_poly.type
_entity_poly.pdbx_seq_one_letter_code
_entity_poly.pdbx_strand_id
1 'polypeptide(L)'
;MPYDPTSQSNLDQVKTNHIHLDLAVNFAAKTLSGSAELEIEAIADHVNTVVLDTSFINVKAVSAAGKTLQFALGTRHEKYGSALTIYLAAPLAKGETSKILVQYATTKECTACQWLEPSQTVGKQHPYMFTQCQAIHARSL
;
A
#
# COMPACT_ATOMS: atom_id res chain seq x y z
N MET A 1 -4.08 15.35 13.65
CA MET A 1 -3.10 14.37 14.16
C MET A 1 -1.74 15.03 14.31
N PRO A 2 -0.90 14.63 15.26
CA PRO A 2 0.50 15.05 15.27
C PRO A 2 1.19 14.65 13.96
N TYR A 3 2.16 15.45 13.51
CA TYR A 3 2.95 15.15 12.32
C TYR A 3 3.81 13.90 12.53
N ASP A 4 3.78 12.96 11.59
CA ASP A 4 4.67 11.79 11.55
C ASP A 4 5.78 12.03 10.51
N PRO A 5 7.05 12.24 10.93
CA PRO A 5 8.15 12.51 10.02
C PRO A 5 8.60 11.29 9.20
N THR A 6 8.03 10.10 9.46
CA THR A 6 8.39 8.86 8.78
C THR A 6 7.37 8.41 7.74
N SER A 7 6.28 9.16 7.58
CA SER A 7 5.24 8.93 6.57
C SER A 7 5.26 10.05 5.52
N GLN A 8 5.05 9.66 4.26
CA GLN A 8 4.81 10.59 3.15
C GLN A 8 3.30 10.74 2.85
N SER A 9 2.43 10.05 3.60
CA SER A 9 0.99 10.09 3.42
C SER A 9 0.41 11.41 3.94
N ASN A 10 -0.70 11.88 3.35
CA ASN A 10 -1.40 13.10 3.78
C ASN A 10 -2.35 12.82 4.98
N LEU A 11 -1.77 12.36 6.09
CA LEU A 11 -2.47 11.94 7.31
C LEU A 11 -3.23 13.07 8.03
N ASP A 12 -2.99 14.31 7.63
CA ASP A 12 -3.71 15.51 8.07
C ASP A 12 -5.00 15.76 7.27
N GLN A 13 -5.17 15.10 6.13
CA GLN A 13 -6.31 15.27 5.23
C GLN A 13 -7.15 14.01 5.06
N VAL A 14 -6.53 12.83 5.13
CA VAL A 14 -7.19 11.55 4.91
C VAL A 14 -6.86 10.57 6.04
N LYS A 15 -7.88 9.87 6.53
CA LYS A 15 -7.70 8.70 7.42
C LYS A 15 -8.23 7.44 6.73
N THR A 16 -7.59 6.31 6.99
CA THR A 16 -8.07 4.99 6.55
C THR A 16 -8.82 4.32 7.71
N ASN A 17 -10.09 4.01 7.51
CA ASN A 17 -10.95 3.38 8.51
C ASN A 17 -10.93 1.84 8.40
N HIS A 18 -10.76 1.30 7.19
CA HIS A 18 -10.73 -0.14 6.94
C HIS A 18 -9.81 -0.47 5.76
N ILE A 19 -9.21 -1.66 5.80
CA ILE A 19 -8.41 -2.22 4.70
C ILE A 19 -8.90 -3.64 4.43
N HIS A 20 -9.26 -3.91 3.18
CA HIS A 20 -9.51 -5.27 2.70
C HIS A 20 -8.37 -5.69 1.76
N LEU A 21 -7.66 -6.76 2.11
CA LEU A 21 -6.56 -7.31 1.33
C LEU A 21 -7.00 -8.62 0.67
N ASP A 22 -6.88 -8.67 -0.65
CA ASP A 22 -7.01 -9.90 -1.43
C ASP A 22 -5.69 -10.14 -2.16
N LEU A 23 -4.89 -11.09 -1.67
CA LEU A 23 -3.51 -11.30 -2.08
C LEU A 23 -3.23 -12.77 -2.38
N ALA A 24 -2.60 -13.01 -3.53
CA ALA A 24 -2.05 -14.31 -3.89
C ALA A 24 -0.55 -14.37 -3.57
N VAL A 25 -0.12 -15.46 -2.92
CA VAL A 25 1.29 -15.75 -2.62
C VAL A 25 1.89 -16.55 -3.77
N ASN A 26 3.00 -16.07 -4.34
CA ASN A 26 3.77 -16.82 -5.34
C ASN A 26 5.18 -17.09 -4.82
N PHE A 27 5.43 -18.32 -4.37
CA PHE A 27 6.73 -18.75 -3.85
C PHE A 27 7.82 -18.82 -4.93
N ALA A 28 7.47 -19.14 -6.17
CA ALA A 28 8.45 -19.22 -7.26
C ALA A 28 8.97 -17.81 -7.65
N ALA A 29 8.06 -16.84 -7.72
CA ALA A 29 8.41 -15.45 -7.99
C ALA A 29 8.88 -14.68 -6.75
N LYS A 30 8.61 -15.20 -5.54
CA LYS A 30 8.81 -14.52 -4.24
C LYS A 30 8.08 -13.19 -4.17
N THR A 31 6.82 -13.20 -4.61
CA THR A 31 5.96 -12.00 -4.66
C THR A 31 4.59 -12.26 -4.06
N LEU A 32 4.02 -11.22 -3.46
CA LEU A 32 2.59 -11.09 -3.22
C LEU A 32 1.99 -10.23 -4.32
N SER A 33 0.81 -10.57 -4.81
CA SER A 33 0.10 -9.75 -5.78
C SER A 33 -1.40 -9.84 -5.63
N GLY A 34 -2.09 -8.73 -5.85
CA GLY A 34 -3.53 -8.66 -5.72
C GLY A 34 -3.98 -7.23 -5.52
N SER A 35 -4.84 -6.98 -4.53
CA SER A 35 -5.38 -5.65 -4.26
C SER A 35 -5.53 -5.32 -2.78
N ALA A 36 -5.44 -4.02 -2.50
CA ALA A 36 -5.85 -3.41 -1.25
C ALA A 36 -7.02 -2.45 -1.51
N GLU A 37 -8.20 -2.74 -0.97
CA GLU A 37 -9.31 -1.78 -0.92
C GLU A 37 -9.25 -1.02 0.40
N LEU A 38 -9.06 0.30 0.30
CA LEU A 38 -8.99 1.22 1.42
C LEU A 38 -10.32 1.95 1.55
N GLU A 39 -10.98 1.81 2.69
CA GLU A 39 -12.07 2.70 3.07
C GLU A 39 -11.45 3.91 3.75
N ILE A 40 -11.54 5.06 3.09
CA ILE A 40 -10.98 6.32 3.55
C ILE A 40 -12.07 7.30 3.97
N GLU A 41 -11.72 8.23 4.84
CA GLU A 41 -12.54 9.38 5.20
C GLU A 41 -11.70 10.65 5.12
N ALA A 42 -12.25 11.70 4.49
CA ALA A 42 -11.63 13.01 4.49
C ALA A 42 -11.79 13.68 5.86
N ILE A 43 -10.69 14.13 6.46
CA ILE A 43 -10.68 14.86 7.74
C ILE A 43 -10.44 16.37 7.57
N ALA A 44 -10.25 16.80 6.32
CA ALA A 44 -10.18 18.19 5.86
C ALA A 44 -11.20 18.41 4.73
N ASP A 45 -11.48 19.67 4.41
CA ASP A 45 -12.32 20.03 3.27
C ASP A 45 -11.52 20.11 1.97
N HIS A 46 -12.21 19.93 0.84
CA HIS A 46 -11.63 20.03 -0.52
C HIS A 46 -10.47 19.07 -0.79
N VAL A 47 -10.55 17.84 -0.26
CA VAL A 47 -9.52 16.82 -0.46
C VAL A 47 -9.62 16.27 -1.89
N ASN A 48 -8.64 16.61 -2.72
CA ASN A 48 -8.58 16.18 -4.13
C ASN A 48 -7.66 14.98 -4.35
N THR A 49 -6.86 14.64 -3.35
CA THR A 49 -5.84 13.59 -3.47
C THR A 49 -5.75 12.74 -2.22
N VAL A 50 -5.45 11.47 -2.43
CA VAL A 50 -5.05 10.54 -1.38
C VAL A 50 -3.58 10.21 -1.60
N VAL A 51 -2.74 10.42 -0.60
CA VAL A 51 -1.31 10.10 -0.67
C VAL A 51 -1.04 8.93 0.26
N LEU A 52 -0.48 7.85 -0.29
CA LEU A 52 -0.15 6.63 0.43
C LEU A 52 1.37 6.40 0.44
N ASP A 53 1.88 5.84 1.53
CA ASP A 53 3.25 5.34 1.59
C ASP A 53 3.40 4.08 0.75
N THR A 54 4.46 4.02 -0.07
CA THR A 54 4.84 2.82 -0.81
C THR A 54 6.35 2.62 -0.78
N SER A 55 6.84 1.38 -0.85
CA SER A 55 8.27 1.10 -1.02
C SER A 55 8.46 -0.22 -1.76
N PHE A 56 9.12 -0.18 -2.92
CA PHE A 56 9.43 -1.38 -3.68
C PHE A 56 8.19 -2.24 -3.97
N ILE A 57 7.08 -1.59 -4.31
CA ILE A 57 5.89 -2.22 -4.85
C ILE A 57 5.65 -1.71 -6.27
N ASN A 58 5.03 -2.54 -7.09
CA ASN A 58 4.60 -2.20 -8.43
C ASN A 58 3.08 -1.95 -8.42
N VAL A 59 2.68 -0.68 -8.49
CA VAL A 59 1.27 -0.26 -8.58
C VAL A 59 0.81 -0.42 -10.02
N LYS A 60 -0.19 -1.27 -10.24
CA LYS A 60 -0.70 -1.61 -11.58
C LYS A 60 -1.88 -0.74 -11.99
N ALA A 61 -2.82 -0.52 -11.07
CA ALA A 61 -4.01 0.28 -11.31
C ALA A 61 -4.58 0.79 -9.99
N VAL A 62 -5.30 1.90 -10.07
CA VAL A 62 -6.08 2.46 -8.97
C VAL A 62 -7.49 2.76 -9.47
N SER A 63 -8.50 2.44 -8.68
CA SER A 63 -9.89 2.72 -9.02
C SER A 63 -10.73 3.09 -7.81
N ALA A 64 -11.84 3.77 -8.04
CA ALA A 64 -12.88 4.06 -7.06
C ALA A 64 -14.25 3.90 -7.71
N ALA A 65 -15.16 3.19 -7.04
CA ALA A 65 -16.49 2.86 -7.57
C ALA A 65 -16.45 2.29 -9.02
N GLY A 66 -15.47 1.43 -9.30
CA GLY A 66 -15.27 0.81 -10.61
C GLY A 66 -14.66 1.72 -11.70
N LYS A 67 -14.38 3.00 -11.42
CA LYS A 67 -13.75 3.93 -12.35
C LYS A 67 -12.25 4.02 -12.10
N THR A 68 -11.45 4.00 -13.17
CA THR A 68 -10.00 4.18 -13.07
C THR A 68 -9.67 5.60 -12.60
N LEU A 69 -8.76 5.70 -11.64
CA LEU A 69 -8.20 6.96 -11.15
C LEU A 69 -6.79 7.16 -11.69
N GLN A 70 -6.42 8.41 -11.93
CA GLN A 70 -5.04 8.76 -12.20
C GLN A 70 -4.23 8.65 -10.92
N PHE A 71 -2.99 8.21 -11.04
CA PHE A 71 -2.04 8.22 -9.92
C PHE A 71 -0.64 8.56 -10.42
N ALA A 72 0.19 9.06 -9.50
CA ALA A 72 1.59 9.31 -9.73
C ALA A 72 2.41 8.70 -8.59
N LEU A 73 3.54 8.08 -8.95
CA LEU A 73 4.51 7.62 -7.97
C LEU A 73 5.65 8.64 -7.89
N GLY A 74 5.82 9.23 -6.71
CA GLY A 74 6.87 10.21 -6.45
C GLY A 74 8.28 9.61 -6.54
N THR A 75 9.26 10.50 -6.65
CA THR A 75 10.69 10.11 -6.56
C THR A 75 10.91 9.40 -5.23
N ARG A 76 11.62 8.27 -5.27
CA ARG A 76 11.89 7.48 -4.08
C ARG A 76 12.78 8.26 -3.11
N HIS A 77 12.28 8.48 -1.89
CA HIS A 77 13.11 8.79 -0.74
C HIS A 77 13.78 7.51 -0.24
N GLU A 78 15.09 7.57 0.00
CA GLU A 78 15.92 6.40 0.34
C GLU A 78 15.31 5.56 1.47
N LYS A 79 14.88 6.23 2.55
CA LYS A 79 14.36 5.59 3.78
C LYS A 79 12.85 5.41 3.80
N TYR A 80 12.09 6.26 3.12
CA TYR A 80 10.64 6.35 3.28
C TYR A 80 9.87 5.81 2.07
N GLY A 81 10.60 5.42 1.01
CA GLY A 81 10.02 4.92 -0.21
C GLY A 81 9.47 6.03 -1.10
N SER A 82 8.43 5.75 -1.86
CA SER A 82 7.79 6.68 -2.78
C SER A 82 6.37 7.01 -2.30
N ALA A 83 6.00 8.28 -2.35
CA ALA A 83 4.61 8.69 -2.19
C ALA A 83 3.79 8.26 -3.42
N LEU A 84 2.69 7.52 -3.19
CA LEU A 84 1.69 7.25 -4.22
C LEU A 84 0.58 8.29 -4.10
N THR A 85 0.54 9.25 -5.02
CA THR A 85 -0.51 10.27 -5.09
C THR A 85 -1.62 9.79 -6.02
N ILE A 86 -2.82 9.61 -5.46
CA ILE A 86 -4.03 9.20 -6.18
C ILE A 86 -4.92 10.42 -6.33
N TYR A 87 -5.30 10.75 -7.57
CA TYR A 87 -6.17 11.89 -7.87
C TYR A 87 -7.64 11.44 -7.86
N LEU A 88 -8.42 12.02 -6.95
CA LEU A 88 -9.85 11.72 -6.83
C LEU A 88 -10.62 12.35 -7.98
N ALA A 89 -11.69 11.67 -8.43
CA ALA A 89 -12.53 12.16 -9.51
C ALA A 89 -13.30 13.44 -9.14
N ALA A 90 -13.55 13.65 -7.85
CA ALA A 90 -14.14 14.85 -7.28
C ALA A 90 -13.52 15.10 -5.89
N PRO A 91 -13.43 16.37 -5.43
CA PRO A 91 -13.03 16.69 -4.07
C PRO A 91 -13.98 16.05 -3.06
N LEU A 92 -13.44 15.53 -1.96
CA LEU A 92 -14.22 15.11 -0.79
C LEU A 92 -14.34 16.27 0.20
N ALA A 93 -15.53 16.43 0.78
CA ALA A 93 -15.75 17.30 1.93
C ALA A 93 -15.40 16.58 3.24
N LYS A 94 -15.14 17.33 4.30
CA LYS A 94 -14.82 16.74 5.61
C LYS A 94 -15.94 15.82 6.09
N GLY A 95 -15.57 14.59 6.46
CA GLY A 95 -16.46 13.53 6.91
C GLY A 95 -16.99 12.63 5.79
N GLU A 96 -16.78 12.97 4.52
CA GLU A 96 -17.13 12.09 3.41
C GLU A 96 -16.17 10.90 3.32
N THR A 97 -16.72 9.74 2.94
CA THR A 97 -15.96 8.51 2.78
C THR A 97 -15.87 8.09 1.32
N SER A 98 -14.83 7.33 1.00
CA SER A 98 -14.64 6.73 -0.32
C SER A 98 -13.92 5.40 -0.21
N LYS A 99 -14.07 4.55 -1.23
CA LYS A 99 -13.36 3.28 -1.34
C LYS A 99 -12.39 3.34 -2.51
N ILE A 100 -11.10 3.18 -2.20
CA ILE A 100 -10.02 3.20 -3.17
C ILE A 100 -9.44 1.80 -3.28
N LEU A 101 -9.54 1.19 -4.47
CA LEU A 101 -8.94 -0.10 -4.77
C LEU A 101 -7.58 0.13 -5.45
N VAL A 102 -6.51 -0.33 -4.81
CA VAL A 102 -5.15 -0.32 -5.36
C VAL A 102 -4.77 -1.73 -5.75
N GLN A 103 -4.54 -1.95 -7.04
CA GLN A 103 -4.02 -3.21 -7.57
C GLN A 103 -2.50 -3.12 -7.65
N TYR A 104 -1.80 -4.08 -7.04
CA TYR A 104 -0.35 -4.00 -6.92
C TYR A 104 0.31 -5.38 -6.80
N ALA A 105 1.64 -5.39 -6.85
CA ALA A 105 2.46 -6.53 -6.49
C ALA A 105 3.71 -6.07 -5.72
N THR A 106 4.17 -6.87 -4.77
CA THR A 106 5.49 -6.68 -4.18
C THR A 106 6.59 -7.01 -5.19
N THR A 107 7.78 -6.46 -4.97
CA THR A 107 8.96 -6.72 -5.82
C THR A 107 9.97 -7.61 -5.09
N LYS A 108 11.08 -7.96 -5.75
CA LYS A 108 12.17 -8.71 -5.12
C LYS A 108 12.88 -7.89 -4.04
N GLU A 109 12.79 -6.57 -4.13
CA GLU A 109 13.31 -5.60 -3.17
C GLU A 109 12.33 -5.33 -2.01
N CYS A 110 11.20 -6.07 -1.94
CA CYS A 110 10.27 -6.02 -0.81
C CYS A 110 11.01 -6.19 0.52
N THR A 111 10.81 -5.25 1.42
CA THR A 111 11.47 -5.24 2.73
C THR A 111 10.60 -5.80 3.84
N ALA A 112 9.32 -6.07 3.55
CA ALA A 112 8.36 -6.57 4.53
C ALA A 112 8.30 -8.10 4.57
N CYS A 113 8.73 -8.79 3.51
CA CYS A 113 8.56 -10.23 3.35
C CYS A 113 9.89 -10.97 3.46
N GLN A 114 9.91 -12.03 4.26
CA GLN A 114 11.00 -13.00 4.27
C GLN A 114 10.53 -14.30 3.63
N TRP A 115 11.30 -14.80 2.66
CA TRP A 115 11.02 -16.03 1.93
C TRP A 115 12.06 -17.08 2.28
N LEU A 116 11.60 -18.29 2.63
CA LEU A 116 12.43 -19.43 3.00
C LEU A 116 12.23 -20.57 2.02
N GLU A 117 13.34 -21.09 1.51
CA GLU A 117 13.36 -22.34 0.74
C GLU A 117 13.03 -23.54 1.65
N PRO A 118 12.56 -24.68 1.09
CA PRO A 118 12.29 -25.88 1.88
C PRO A 118 13.45 -26.28 2.80
N SER A 119 14.69 -26.20 2.32
CA SER A 119 15.90 -26.54 3.09
C SER A 119 16.11 -25.67 4.33
N GLN A 120 15.51 -24.47 4.39
CA GLN A 120 15.60 -23.55 5.52
C GLN A 120 14.47 -23.76 6.54
N THR A 121 13.41 -24.51 6.19
CA THR A 121 12.32 -24.85 7.12
C THR A 121 12.68 -26.08 7.96
N VAL A 122 11.98 -26.31 9.08
CA VAL A 122 12.21 -27.52 9.91
C VAL A 122 11.81 -28.78 9.14
N GLY A 123 10.69 -28.72 8.40
CA GLY A 123 10.14 -29.87 7.69
C GLY A 123 10.90 -30.28 6.43
N LYS A 124 11.75 -29.40 5.85
CA LYS A 124 12.55 -29.66 4.64
C LYS A 124 11.78 -29.95 3.34
N GLN A 125 10.44 -30.00 3.39
CA GLN A 125 9.58 -30.34 2.23
C GLN A 125 8.93 -29.13 1.56
N HIS A 126 8.53 -28.11 2.33
CA HIS A 126 7.75 -26.98 1.82
C HIS A 126 8.45 -25.65 2.11
N PRO A 127 8.29 -24.65 1.21
CA PRO A 127 8.77 -23.30 1.46
C PRO A 127 7.91 -22.61 2.53
N TYR A 128 8.40 -21.49 3.05
CA TYR A 128 7.69 -20.69 4.04
C TYR A 128 7.88 -19.21 3.79
N MET A 129 6.89 -18.41 4.17
CA MET A 129 6.94 -16.96 4.06
C MET A 129 6.30 -16.35 5.30
N PHE A 130 6.91 -15.29 5.80
CA PHE A 130 6.33 -14.45 6.84
C PHE A 130 6.63 -12.98 6.58
N THR A 131 5.89 -12.10 7.25
CA THR A 131 6.07 -10.66 7.16
C THR A 131 6.56 -10.06 8.47
N GLN A 132 7.28 -8.93 8.37
CA GLN A 132 7.64 -8.08 9.50
C GLN A 132 7.45 -6.62 9.09
N CYS A 133 6.44 -5.97 9.68
CA CYS A 133 6.03 -4.63 9.27
C CYS A 133 6.63 -3.50 10.12
N GLN A 134 6.95 -3.74 11.40
CA GLN A 134 7.48 -2.70 12.27
C GLN A 134 8.94 -2.36 11.88
N ALA A 135 9.33 -1.09 11.81
CA ALA A 135 8.54 0.11 12.14
C ALA A 135 7.64 0.61 10.99
N ILE A 136 8.14 0.60 9.75
CA ILE A 136 7.49 1.26 8.62
C ILE A 136 7.44 0.39 7.35
N HIS A 137 7.70 -0.91 7.45
CA HIS A 137 7.79 -1.82 6.32
C HIS A 137 6.42 -2.22 5.74
N ALA A 138 5.30 -1.95 6.42
CA ALA A 138 3.97 -2.19 5.87
C ALA A 138 3.75 -1.56 4.48
N ARG A 139 4.42 -0.43 4.19
CA ARG A 139 4.41 0.23 2.86
C ARG A 139 5.08 -0.57 1.74
N SER A 140 5.79 -1.63 2.09
CA SER A 140 6.49 -2.52 1.17
C SER A 140 5.78 -3.86 0.99
N LEU A 141 4.63 -4.04 1.65
CA LEU A 141 3.76 -5.21 1.58
C LEU A 141 2.58 -4.95 0.64
#